data_AF-A0A9W2VXJ6-F1
#
_entry.id   AF-A0A9W2VXJ6-F1
#
_cell.length_a   1.000
_cell.length_b   1.000
_cell.length_c   1.000
_cell.angle_alpha   90.00
_cell.angle_beta   90.00
_cell.angle_gamma   90.00
#
_symmetry.space_group_name_H-M   'P 1'
#
loop_
_entity.id
_entity.type
_entity.pdbx_description
1 polymer ?
#
loop_
_entity_poly.entity_id
_entity_poly.type
_entity_poly.pdbx_seq_one_letter_code
_entity_poly.pdbx_strand_id
1 'polypeptide(L)'
;MVQPLWKTVWRFLKKLKIELSYDPAIALVQDAQPLVDTRAPLSLSHLCLKLKKLKLEEERLAVIDRDNRLLLERVSCIMRTRGQTEKETTAHEALSIPTSVSPAHRHH
;
A
#
# COMPACT_ATOMS: atom_id res chain seq x y z
N MET A 1 58.92 -30.57 53.11
CA MET A 1 58.26 -30.36 51.81
C MET A 1 57.78 -28.91 51.73
N VAL A 2 58.51 -28.05 51.02
CA VAL A 2 58.16 -26.62 50.87
C VAL A 2 57.42 -26.48 49.54
N GLN A 3 56.13 -26.15 49.59
CA GLN A 3 55.38 -25.75 48.39
C GLN A 3 56.19 -24.66 47.67
N PRO A 4 56.50 -24.82 46.37
CA PRO A 4 57.34 -23.85 45.69
C PRO A 4 56.63 -22.49 45.64
N LEU A 5 57.12 -21.55 46.44
CA LEU A 5 56.57 -20.20 46.58
C LEU A 5 56.42 -19.48 45.22
N TRP A 6 57.22 -19.86 44.22
CA TRP A 6 57.13 -19.33 42.86
C TRP A 6 55.76 -19.53 42.22
N LYS A 7 55.01 -20.61 42.53
CA LYS A 7 53.67 -20.83 41.99
C LYS A 7 52.68 -19.81 42.52
N THR A 8 52.82 -19.45 43.79
CA THR A 8 52.01 -18.44 44.45
C THR A 8 52.32 -17.06 43.88
N VAL A 9 53.61 -16.70 43.81
CA VAL A 9 54.06 -15.43 43.18
C VAL A 9 53.59 -15.33 41.74
N TRP A 10 53.68 -16.41 40.95
CA TRP A 10 53.21 -16.44 39.56
C TRP A 10 51.70 -16.23 39.45
N ARG A 11 50.90 -16.86 40.33
CA ARG A 11 49.44 -16.63 40.37
C ARG A 11 49.10 -15.19 40.72
N PHE A 12 49.84 -14.58 41.66
CA PHE A 12 49.68 -13.17 42.00
C PHE A 12 50.00 -12.25 40.80
N LEU A 13 51.12 -12.47 40.12
CA LEU A 13 51.50 -11.69 38.94
C LEU A 13 50.46 -11.80 37.80
N LYS A 14 49.93 -13.01 37.55
CA LYS A 14 48.84 -13.20 36.57
C LYS A 14 47.57 -12.46 36.99
N LYS A 15 47.19 -12.53 38.26
CA LYS A 15 45.99 -11.85 38.77
C LYS A 15 46.12 -10.34 38.64
N LEU A 16 47.24 -9.76 39.08
CA LEU A 16 47.53 -8.33 38.95
C LEU A 16 47.51 -7.86 37.50
N LYS A 17 48.06 -8.65 36.57
CA LYS A 17 48.03 -8.30 35.13
C LYS A 17 46.62 -8.31 34.54
N ILE A 18 45.75 -9.21 34.97
CA ILE A 18 44.35 -9.28 34.51
C ILE A 18 43.55 -8.13 35.12
N GLU A 19 43.69 -7.91 36.42
CA GLU A 19 42.99 -6.86 37.17
C GLU A 19 43.38 -5.47 36.64
N LEU A 20 44.67 -5.21 36.46
CA LEU A 20 45.19 -3.98 35.85
C LEU A 20 44.86 -3.84 34.36
N SER A 21 44.49 -4.91 33.64
CA SER A 21 44.04 -4.80 32.24
C SER A 21 42.53 -4.62 32.13
N TYR A 22 41.78 -5.15 33.09
CA TYR A 22 40.33 -5.14 33.13
C TYR A 22 39.79 -3.81 33.65
N ASP A 23 40.39 -3.28 34.72
CA ASP A 23 39.99 -2.01 35.34
C ASP A 23 40.11 -0.80 34.38
N PRO A 24 41.25 -0.55 33.70
CA PRO A 24 41.33 0.52 32.71
C PRO A 24 40.49 0.25 31.48
N ALA A 25 40.27 -1.01 31.08
CA ALA A 25 39.38 -1.31 29.96
C ALA A 25 37.92 -0.97 30.28
N ILE A 26 37.46 -1.21 31.51
CA ILE A 26 36.12 -0.79 31.96
C ILE A 26 36.04 0.72 32.04
N ALA A 27 37.04 1.38 32.64
CA ALA A 27 37.07 2.83 32.71
C ALA A 27 37.01 3.45 31.31
N LEU A 28 37.77 2.93 30.34
CA LEU A 28 37.74 3.37 28.94
C LEU A 28 36.39 3.10 28.26
N VAL A 29 35.73 1.98 28.55
CA VAL A 29 34.40 1.66 28.01
C VAL A 29 33.30 2.54 28.63
N GLN A 30 33.46 2.93 29.89
CA GLN A 30 32.55 3.84 30.58
C GLN A 30 32.75 5.31 30.15
N ASP A 31 34.00 5.70 29.88
CA ASP A 31 34.37 7.05 29.41
C ASP A 31 34.12 7.23 27.91
N ALA A 32 34.08 6.13 27.15
CA ALA A 32 33.59 6.11 25.79
C ALA A 32 32.10 6.51 25.79
N GLN A 33 31.80 7.76 25.40
CA GLN A 33 30.44 8.15 25.09
C GLN A 33 29.82 7.11 24.14
N PRO A 34 28.58 6.65 24.37
CA PRO A 34 27.87 5.86 23.39
C PRO A 34 27.61 6.75 22.17
N LEU A 35 28.59 6.79 21.27
CA LEU A 35 28.57 7.55 20.02
C LEU A 35 27.56 6.96 19.02
N VAL A 36 26.96 5.83 19.36
CA VAL A 36 25.81 5.29 18.64
C VAL A 36 24.56 5.82 19.33
N ASP A 37 24.01 6.90 18.79
CA ASP A 37 22.68 7.40 19.13
C ASP A 37 21.69 6.22 19.19
N THR A 38 21.23 5.86 20.38
CA THR A 38 20.10 4.92 20.57
C THR A 38 18.75 5.60 20.37
N ARG A 39 18.76 6.87 19.95
CA ARG A 39 17.56 7.59 19.54
C ARG A 39 17.02 6.92 18.28
N ALA A 40 15.71 6.64 18.25
CA ALA A 40 15.04 6.20 17.03
C ALA A 40 15.48 7.14 15.89
N PRO A 41 16.06 6.65 14.79
CA PRO A 41 16.61 7.51 13.75
C PRO A 41 15.57 8.53 13.33
N LEU A 42 15.83 9.81 13.60
CA LEU A 42 14.86 10.86 13.38
C LEU A 42 14.79 11.17 11.88
N SER A 43 13.59 10.99 11.32
CA SER A 43 13.13 11.61 10.08
C SER A 43 14.06 11.44 8.87
N LEU A 44 14.04 10.25 8.27
CA LEU A 44 14.40 10.11 6.86
C LEU A 44 13.33 10.83 6.03
N SER A 45 13.46 12.15 5.89
CA SER A 45 12.45 13.02 5.26
C SER A 45 12.05 12.54 3.86
N HIS A 46 13.01 11.99 3.11
CA HIS A 46 12.76 11.37 1.81
C HIS A 46 11.87 10.13 1.88
N LEU A 47 11.98 9.32 2.93
CA LEU A 47 11.16 8.13 3.16
C LEU A 47 9.74 8.52 3.54
N CYS A 48 9.57 9.54 4.41
CA CYS A 48 8.25 10.09 4.73
C CYS A 48 7.55 10.66 3.49
N LEU A 49 8.30 11.37 2.63
CA LEU A 49 7.78 11.87 1.36
C LEU A 49 7.39 10.75 0.40
N LYS A 50 8.22 9.70 0.26
CA LYS A 50 7.90 8.50 -0.54
C LYS A 50 6.63 7.79 -0.03
N LEU A 51 6.51 7.63 1.29
CA LEU A 51 5.34 6.98 1.89
C LEU A 51 4.07 7.80 1.70
N LYS A 52 4.13 9.13 1.89
CA LYS A 52 2.99 10.03 1.63
C LYS A 52 2.59 10.02 0.15
N LYS A 53 3.57 10.02 -0.76
CA LYS A 53 3.32 9.94 -2.20
C LYS A 53 2.63 8.61 -2.56
N LEU A 54 3.13 7.50 -2.04
CA LEU A 54 2.56 6.17 -2.30
C LEU A 54 1.13 6.07 -1.78
N LYS A 55 0.87 6.57 -0.56
CA LYS A 55 -0.47 6.59 0.02
C LYS A 55 -1.47 7.40 -0.83
N LEU A 56 -1.07 8.58 -1.29
CA LEU A 56 -1.91 9.39 -2.18
C LEU A 56 -2.17 8.71 -3.53
N GLU A 57 -1.18 8.01 -4.09
CA GLU A 57 -1.36 7.25 -5.34
C GLU A 57 -2.33 6.08 -5.15
N GLU A 58 -2.25 5.36 -4.04
CA GLU A 58 -3.17 4.27 -3.69
C GLU A 58 -4.61 4.77 -3.54
N GLU A 59 -4.83 5.87 -2.80
CA GLU A 59 -6.15 6.50 -2.66
C GLU A 59 -6.72 6.94 -4.02
N ARG A 60 -5.88 7.51 -4.90
CA ARG A 60 -6.30 7.94 -6.24
C ARG A 60 -6.70 6.75 -7.11
N LEU A 61 -5.94 5.66 -7.08
CA LEU A 61 -6.26 4.43 -7.81
C LEU A 61 -7.55 3.79 -7.30
N ALA A 62 -7.80 3.80 -5.98
CA ALA A 62 -9.03 3.26 -5.41
C ALA A 62 -10.30 3.96 -5.91
N VAL A 63 -10.26 5.28 -6.12
CA VAL A 63 -11.38 6.03 -6.71
C VAL A 63 -11.63 5.60 -8.15
N ILE A 64 -10.55 5.50 -8.95
CA ILE A 64 -10.63 5.07 -10.35
C ILE A 64 -11.22 3.66 -10.44
N ASP A 65 -10.76 2.72 -9.62
CA ASP A 65 -11.25 1.35 -9.62
C ASP A 65 -12.73 1.26 -9.21
N ARG A 66 -13.16 2.07 -8.24
CA ARG A 66 -14.58 2.16 -7.86
C ARG A 66 -15.43 2.66 -9.03
N ASP A 67 -14.99 3.70 -9.71
CA ASP A 67 -15.72 4.30 -10.83
C ASP A 67 -15.73 3.38 -12.06
N ASN A 68 -14.61 2.69 -12.35
CA ASN A 68 -14.52 1.70 -13.41
C ASN A 68 -15.49 0.53 -13.18
N ARG A 69 -15.61 0.06 -11.94
CA ARG A 69 -16.59 -0.98 -11.58
C ARG A 69 -18.02 -0.50 -11.82
N LEU A 70 -18.36 0.70 -11.38
CA LEU A 70 -19.71 1.26 -11.58
C LEU A 70 -20.02 1.49 -13.06
N LEU A 71 -19.04 1.99 -13.83
CA LEU A 71 -19.16 2.15 -15.27
C LEU A 71 -19.44 0.80 -15.94
N LEU A 72 -18.69 -0.24 -15.56
CA LEU A 72 -18.87 -1.58 -16.11
C LEU A 72 -20.24 -2.17 -15.78
N GLU A 73 -20.73 -1.94 -14.56
CA GLU A 73 -22.09 -2.33 -14.15
C GLU A 73 -23.16 -1.63 -14.99
N ARG A 74 -23.02 -0.31 -15.22
CA ARG A 74 -23.94 0.46 -16.08
C ARG A 74 -23.92 -0.01 -17.52
N VAL A 75 -22.73 -0.24 -18.09
CA VAL A 75 -22.57 -0.75 -19.45
C VAL A 75 -23.18 -2.15 -19.56
N SER A 76 -22.98 -3.03 -18.56
CA SER A 76 -23.59 -4.36 -18.51
C SER A 76 -25.12 -4.30 -18.51
N CYS A 77 -25.71 -3.39 -17.72
CA CYS A 77 -27.16 -3.16 -17.72
C CYS A 77 -27.65 -2.71 -19.10
N ILE A 78 -26.99 -1.71 -19.71
CA ILE A 78 -27.34 -1.24 -21.05
C ILE A 78 -27.21 -2.37 -22.08
N MET A 79 -26.14 -3.16 -22.04
CA MET A 79 -25.93 -4.28 -22.95
C MET A 79 -27.02 -5.34 -22.82
N ARG A 80 -27.53 -5.57 -21.60
CA ARG A 80 -28.63 -6.50 -21.35
C ARG A 80 -29.97 -5.97 -21.88
N THR A 81 -30.22 -4.67 -21.77
CA THR A 81 -31.53 -4.06 -22.02
C THR A 81 -31.67 -3.44 -23.42
N ARG A 82 -30.57 -3.10 -24.11
CA ARG A 82 -30.60 -2.50 -25.46
C ARG A 82 -31.28 -3.40 -26.50
N GLY A 83 -31.39 -4.72 -26.26
CA GLY A 83 -32.16 -5.63 -27.10
C GLY A 83 -33.68 -5.62 -26.88
N GLN A 84 -34.22 -4.76 -26.01
CA GLN A 84 -35.67 -4.65 -25.72
C GLN A 84 -36.32 -3.37 -26.25
N THR A 85 -35.58 -2.26 -26.38
CA THR A 85 -36.12 -0.96 -26.82
C THR A 85 -36.47 -0.87 -28.32
N GLU A 86 -36.27 -1.95 -29.08
CA GLU A 86 -36.71 -2.07 -30.48
C GLU A 86 -37.95 -2.97 -30.64
N LYS A 87 -38.39 -3.66 -29.57
CA LYS A 87 -39.46 -4.67 -29.64
C LYS A 87 -40.84 -4.16 -29.24
N GLU A 88 -40.92 -2.99 -28.63
CA GLU A 88 -42.15 -2.44 -28.04
C GLU A 88 -42.64 -1.15 -28.70
N THR A 89 -42.01 -0.73 -29.81
CA THR A 89 -42.50 0.42 -30.61
C THR A 89 -43.25 -0.01 -31.87
N THR A 90 -43.15 -1.28 -32.28
CA THR A 90 -43.83 -1.79 -33.50
C THR A 90 -45.17 -2.48 -33.22
N ALA A 91 -45.59 -2.62 -31.95
CA ALA A 91 -46.88 -3.22 -31.61
C ALA A 91 -48.03 -2.20 -31.49
N HIS A 92 -47.73 -0.90 -31.32
CA HIS A 92 -48.76 0.13 -31.12
C HIS A 92 -49.22 0.86 -32.40
N GLU A 93 -48.61 0.57 -33.56
CA GLU A 93 -48.91 1.25 -34.83
C GLU A 93 -49.71 0.40 -35.84
N ALA A 94 -50.17 -0.80 -35.45
CA ALA A 94 -50.88 -1.72 -36.33
C ALA A 94 -52.42 -1.74 -36.20
N LEU A 95 -53.03 -0.88 -35.36
CA LEU A 95 -54.47 -0.92 -35.05
C LEU A 95 -55.18 0.44 -35.20
N SER A 96 -54.83 1.22 -36.21
CA SER A 96 -55.62 2.41 -36.58
C SER A 96 -55.71 2.58 -38.10
N ILE A 97 -56.36 1.61 -38.77
CA ILE A 97 -57.03 1.88 -40.04
C ILE A 97 -58.52 2.08 -39.71
N PRO A 98 -59.11 3.24 -40.06
CA PRO A 98 -60.49 3.29 -40.48
C PRO A 98 -60.56 3.55 -41.98
N THR A 99 -61.14 2.56 -42.65
CA THR A 99 -61.73 2.56 -43.98
C THR A 99 -62.66 3.76 -44.22
N SER A 100 -62.81 4.14 -45.49
CA SER A 100 -63.67 5.19 -46.12
C SER A 100 -62.89 6.46 -46.50
N VAL A 101 -62.82 6.88 -47.77
CA VAL A 101 -63.93 7.27 -48.65
C VAL A 101 -63.64 6.92 -50.14
N SER A 102 -64.71 6.66 -50.88
CA SER A 102 -64.85 6.24 -52.29
C SER A 102 -64.48 7.32 -53.36
N PRO A 103 -64.52 7.00 -54.68
CA PRO A 103 -63.71 7.62 -55.73
C PRO A 103 -64.43 8.73 -56.53
N ALA A 104 -63.68 9.68 -57.10
CA ALA A 104 -64.13 10.49 -58.24
C ALA A 104 -62.97 11.19 -58.99
N HIS A 105 -62.71 10.73 -60.22
CA HIS A 105 -62.64 11.53 -61.46
C HIS A 105 -62.10 12.98 -61.42
N ARG A 106 -61.01 13.28 -62.16
CA ARG A 106 -60.98 13.91 -63.51
C ARG A 106 -59.69 14.68 -63.81
N HIS A 107 -59.18 14.42 -65.03
CA HIS A 107 -58.44 15.26 -65.99
C HIS A 107 -57.21 16.08 -65.53
N HIS A 108 -56.04 15.76 -66.12
CA HIS A 108 -55.64 16.32 -67.41
C HIS A 108 -54.69 15.38 -68.15
#